data_AF-A0A2N5N2H4-F1
#
_entry.id   AF-A0A2N5N2H4-F1
#
_cell.length_a   1.000
_cell.length_b   1.000
_cell.length_c   1.000
_cell.angle_alpha   90.00
_cell.angle_beta   90.00
_cell.angle_gamma   90.00
#
_symmetry.space_group_name_H-M   'P 1'
#
loop_
_entity.id
_entity.type
_entity.pdbx_description
1 polymer ?
#
loop_
_entity_poly.entity_id
_entity_poly.type
_entity_poly.pdbx_seq_one_letter_code
_entity_poly.pdbx_strand_id
1 'polypeptide(L)'
;MVSLHLLQPEFDPTWRFISEYALGDFGWIMHLAFGLLGTAQICVALAIAPHVRSVAGSIGLVILGISAIGVAIAGIFATDPISIHPDDATFSGSMHSIGAMLDYTPAAALFISLSLGRLEAWRPVKKALIASSVLAIVAMLAFVLQIPQDGQFGPEVRTGLYGRFLILTEVAWLLLVGSHAAKLARLDSNR
;
A
#
# COMPACT_ATOMS: atom_id res chain seq x y z
N MET A 1 -5.21 2.25 -12.41
CA MET A 1 -6.45 2.29 -11.60
C MET A 1 -7.66 2.56 -12.49
N VAL A 2 -7.87 3.79 -12.99
CA VAL A 2 -9.03 4.11 -13.86
C VAL A 2 -8.95 3.41 -15.23
N SER A 3 -7.79 3.37 -15.87
CA SER A 3 -7.63 2.76 -17.19
C SER A 3 -7.91 1.26 -17.22
N LEU A 4 -7.56 0.52 -16.16
CA LEU A 4 -7.81 -0.92 -16.08
C LEU A 4 -9.30 -1.24 -15.93
N HIS A 5 -10.03 -0.42 -15.18
CA HIS A 5 -11.48 -0.60 -15.05
C HIS A 5 -12.21 -0.41 -16.39
N LEU A 6 -11.72 0.48 -17.25
CA LEU A 6 -12.25 0.67 -18.60
C LEU A 6 -11.87 -0.46 -19.56
N LEU A 7 -10.71 -1.07 -19.34
CA LEU A 7 -10.19 -2.15 -20.20
C LEU A 7 -10.72 -3.53 -19.81
N GLN A 8 -11.16 -3.72 -18.56
CA GLN A 8 -11.57 -5.00 -18.00
C GLN A 8 -12.82 -4.85 -17.12
N PRO A 9 -13.97 -4.50 -17.71
CA PRO A 9 -15.21 -4.23 -16.98
C PRO A 9 -15.78 -5.47 -16.26
N GLU A 10 -15.30 -6.68 -16.58
CA GLU A 10 -15.67 -7.93 -15.91
C GLU A 10 -15.24 -7.99 -14.44
N PHE A 11 -14.29 -7.13 -14.02
CA PHE A 11 -13.92 -6.98 -12.62
C PHE A 11 -14.69 -5.83 -11.98
N ASP A 12 -15.81 -6.14 -11.33
CA ASP A 12 -16.58 -5.15 -10.57
C ASP A 12 -15.73 -4.53 -9.45
N PRO A 13 -15.43 -3.22 -9.50
CA PRO A 13 -14.47 -2.58 -8.62
C PRO A 13 -14.98 -2.43 -7.18
N THR A 14 -16.28 -2.66 -6.95
CA THR A 14 -16.90 -2.44 -5.65
C THR A 14 -16.61 -3.57 -4.66
N TRP A 15 -16.58 -4.82 -5.14
CA TRP A 15 -16.42 -5.99 -4.28
C TRP A 15 -15.22 -6.87 -4.64
N ARG A 16 -14.78 -6.87 -5.90
CA ARG A 16 -13.61 -7.66 -6.35
C ARG A 16 -12.29 -7.02 -5.97
N PHE A 17 -11.30 -7.84 -5.61
CA PHE A 17 -9.97 -7.33 -5.25
C PHE A 17 -9.31 -6.66 -6.44
N ILE A 18 -8.49 -5.65 -6.17
CA ILE A 18 -7.76 -4.93 -7.21
C ILE A 18 -6.67 -5.79 -7.85
N SER A 19 -6.13 -6.75 -7.09
CA SER A 19 -5.16 -7.73 -7.58
C SER A 19 -5.72 -8.64 -8.67
N GLU A 20 -7.05 -8.86 -8.74
CA GLU A 20 -7.66 -9.73 -9.75
C GLU A 20 -7.49 -9.19 -11.18
N TYR A 21 -7.19 -7.90 -11.37
CA TYR A 21 -6.79 -7.39 -12.68
C TYR A 21 -5.55 -8.09 -13.25
N ALA A 22 -4.71 -8.69 -12.40
CA ALA A 22 -3.56 -9.50 -12.83
C ALA A 22 -3.96 -10.74 -13.65
N LEU A 23 -5.23 -11.18 -13.57
CA LEU A 23 -5.71 -12.41 -14.20
C LEU A 23 -6.17 -12.25 -15.65
N GLY A 24 -6.46 -11.03 -16.10
CA GLY A 24 -6.94 -10.82 -17.48
C GLY A 24 -5.85 -10.31 -18.43
N ASP A 25 -6.27 -9.95 -19.65
CA ASP A 25 -5.37 -9.70 -20.80
C ASP A 25 -4.31 -8.61 -20.54
N PHE A 26 -4.59 -7.68 -19.64
CA PHE A 26 -3.69 -6.59 -19.25
C PHE A 26 -3.03 -6.80 -17.88
N GLY A 27 -2.97 -8.03 -17.38
CA GLY A 27 -2.49 -8.35 -16.04
C GLY A 27 -1.06 -7.88 -15.73
N TRP A 28 -0.20 -7.77 -16.74
CA TRP A 28 1.14 -7.20 -16.61
C TRP A 28 1.14 -5.76 -16.06
N ILE A 29 0.08 -4.98 -16.32
CA ILE A 29 -0.06 -3.62 -15.78
C ILE A 29 -0.23 -3.69 -14.25
N MET A 30 -0.91 -4.71 -13.73
CA MET A 30 -1.08 -4.88 -12.29
C MET A 30 0.22 -5.31 -11.62
N HIS A 31 0.97 -6.22 -12.24
CA HIS A 31 2.33 -6.57 -11.80
C HIS A 31 3.26 -5.35 -11.79
N LEU A 32 3.20 -4.51 -12.82
CA LEU A 32 3.94 -3.25 -12.88
C LEU A 32 3.49 -2.29 -11.77
N ALA A 33 2.19 -2.18 -11.50
CA ALA A 33 1.66 -1.33 -10.44
C ALA A 33 2.16 -1.75 -9.05
N PHE A 34 2.18 -3.05 -8.75
CA PHE A 34 2.80 -3.56 -7.52
C PHE A 34 4.29 -3.30 -7.48
N GLY A 35 5.02 -3.52 -8.58
CA GLY A 35 6.45 -3.22 -8.67
C GLY A 35 6.78 -1.75 -8.40
N LEU A 36 5.98 -0.83 -8.94
CA LEU A 36 6.11 0.61 -8.70
C LEU A 36 5.78 0.99 -7.26
N LEU A 37 4.74 0.38 -6.65
CA LEU A 37 4.40 0.61 -5.25
C LEU A 37 5.52 0.13 -4.31
N GLY A 38 6.01 -1.09 -4.52
CA GLY A 38 7.17 -1.66 -3.82
C GLY A 38 8.41 -0.77 -3.91
N THR A 39 8.72 -0.32 -5.12
CA THR A 39 9.85 0.59 -5.37
C THR A 39 9.66 1.92 -4.65
N ALA A 40 8.45 2.50 -4.67
CA ALA A 40 8.15 3.75 -3.97
C ALA A 40 8.31 3.61 -2.45
N GLN A 41 7.88 2.49 -1.85
CA GLN A 41 8.09 2.21 -0.43
C GLN A 41 9.58 2.18 -0.07
N ILE A 42 10.40 1.48 -0.88
CA ILE A 42 11.87 1.41 -0.68
C ILE A 42 12.51 2.80 -0.83
N CYS A 43 12.19 3.52 -1.91
CA CYS A 43 12.73 4.86 -2.15
C CYS A 43 12.40 5.82 -1.01
N VAL A 44 11.16 5.80 -0.50
CA VAL A 44 10.76 6.60 0.66
C VAL A 44 11.54 6.19 1.90
N ALA A 45 11.65 4.89 2.20
CA ALA A 45 12.39 4.39 3.34
C ALA A 45 13.86 4.85 3.33
N LEU A 46 14.53 4.71 2.18
CA LEU A 46 15.93 5.14 2.00
C LEU A 46 16.08 6.67 2.13
N ALA A 47 15.16 7.43 1.55
CA ALA A 47 15.21 8.90 1.59
C ALA A 47 15.08 9.46 3.01
N ILE A 48 14.26 8.83 3.86
CA ILE A 48 14.00 9.33 5.22
C ILE A 48 14.88 8.67 6.29
N ALA A 49 15.48 7.51 6.01
CA ALA A 49 16.30 6.76 6.97
C ALA A 49 17.35 7.61 7.71
N PRO A 50 18.10 8.53 7.05
CA PRO A 50 19.07 9.40 7.75
C PRO A 50 18.46 10.37 8.77
N HIS A 51 17.18 10.71 8.62
CA HIS A 51 16.45 11.64 9.47
C HIS A 51 15.76 10.95 10.66
N VAL A 52 15.58 9.63 10.61
CA VAL A 52 14.90 8.87 11.64
C VAL A 52 15.86 8.56 12.80
N ARG A 53 15.60 9.15 13.97
CA ARG A 53 16.39 8.93 15.20
C ARG A 53 15.60 8.36 16.37
N SER A 54 14.29 8.21 16.20
CA SER A 54 13.41 7.72 17.27
C SER A 54 13.11 6.23 17.10
N VAL A 55 12.89 5.52 18.21
CA VAL A 55 12.49 4.09 18.20
C VAL A 55 11.23 3.87 17.36
N ALA A 56 10.23 4.76 17.51
CA ALA A 56 9.00 4.71 16.71
C ALA A 56 9.29 4.79 15.21
N GLY A 57 10.14 5.74 14.78
CA GLY A 57 10.50 5.84 13.38
C GLY A 57 11.28 4.63 12.86
N SER A 58 12.18 4.06 13.68
CA SER A 58 12.91 2.84 13.30
C SER A 58 11.99 1.64 13.13
N ILE A 59 11.01 1.47 14.03
CA ILE A 59 9.95 0.46 13.88
C ILE A 59 9.19 0.70 12.58
N GLY A 60 8.79 1.94 12.30
CA GLY A 60 8.09 2.29 11.07
C GLY A 60 8.90 1.98 9.80
N LEU A 61 10.21 2.21 9.80
CA LEU A 61 11.09 1.86 8.69
C LEU A 61 11.18 0.34 8.47
N VAL A 62 11.28 -0.44 9.54
CA VAL A 62 11.27 -1.92 9.46
C VAL A 62 9.94 -2.42 8.88
N ILE A 63 8.81 -1.90 9.38
CA ILE A 63 7.48 -2.26 8.87
C ILE A 63 7.36 -1.89 7.38
N LEU A 64 7.84 -0.69 6.98
CA LEU A 64 7.80 -0.27 5.58
C LEU A 64 8.65 -1.18 4.69
N GLY A 65 9.82 -1.64 5.18
CA GLY A 65 10.66 -2.61 4.49
C GLY A 65 9.98 -3.98 4.32
N ILE A 66 9.34 -4.50 5.37
CA ILE A 66 8.55 -5.73 5.32
C ILE A 66 7.39 -5.57 4.32
N SER A 67 6.72 -4.43 4.34
CA SER A 67 5.62 -4.11 3.43
C SER A 67 6.08 -4.09 1.98
N ALA A 68 7.23 -3.49 1.69
CA ALA A 68 7.82 -3.50 0.35
C ALA A 68 8.17 -4.91 -0.14
N ILE A 69 8.67 -5.78 0.74
CA ILE A 69 8.91 -7.20 0.43
C ILE A 69 7.58 -7.91 0.13
N GLY A 70 6.55 -7.67 0.96
CA GLY A 70 5.20 -8.22 0.77
C GLY A 70 4.60 -7.82 -0.57
N VAL A 71 4.61 -6.53 -0.88
CA VAL A 71 4.14 -5.97 -2.16
C VAL A 71 4.94 -6.54 -3.34
N ALA A 72 6.25 -6.73 -3.20
CA ALA A 72 7.05 -7.35 -4.25
C ALA A 72 6.67 -8.82 -4.48
N ILE A 73 6.43 -9.60 -3.42
CA ILE A 73 5.93 -10.98 -3.51
C ILE A 73 4.57 -11.00 -4.22
N ALA A 74 3.61 -10.16 -3.79
CA ALA A 74 2.31 -10.03 -4.42
C ALA A 74 2.39 -9.56 -5.88
N GLY A 75 3.40 -8.76 -6.22
CA GLY A 75 3.68 -8.31 -7.58
C GLY A 75 4.34 -9.37 -8.46
N ILE A 76 5.03 -10.37 -7.90
CA ILE A 76 5.67 -11.45 -8.66
C ILE A 76 4.69 -12.60 -8.93
N PHE A 77 3.91 -12.96 -7.92
CA PHE A 77 2.97 -14.07 -8.00
C PHE A 77 1.57 -13.55 -8.34
N ALA A 78 0.95 -14.10 -9.38
CA ALA A 78 -0.44 -13.80 -9.69
C ALA A 78 -1.37 -14.32 -8.60
N THR A 79 -2.41 -13.55 -8.28
CA THR A 79 -3.47 -13.96 -7.35
C THR A 79 -4.34 -15.05 -7.99
N ASP A 80 -5.02 -15.85 -7.18
CA ASP A 80 -6.10 -16.71 -7.67
C ASP A 80 -7.40 -15.90 -7.80
N PRO A 81 -8.37 -16.33 -8.63
CA PRO A 81 -9.69 -15.73 -8.65
C PRO A 81 -10.30 -15.71 -7.26
N ILE A 82 -11.02 -14.63 -6.91
CA ILE A 82 -11.66 -14.46 -5.59
C ILE A 82 -12.69 -15.55 -5.25
N SER A 83 -13.15 -16.31 -6.25
CA SER A 83 -14.05 -17.45 -6.10
C SER A 83 -13.36 -18.75 -5.68
N ILE A 84 -12.03 -18.81 -5.69
CA ILE A 84 -11.27 -19.99 -5.25
C ILE A 84 -11.23 -20.02 -3.72
N HIS A 85 -11.60 -21.16 -3.13
CA HIS A 85 -11.53 -21.36 -1.69
C HIS A 85 -10.06 -21.40 -1.22
N PRO A 86 -9.70 -20.88 -0.03
CA PRO A 86 -8.33 -20.87 0.45
C PRO A 86 -7.64 -22.24 0.47
N ASP A 87 -8.39 -23.32 0.74
CA ASP A 87 -7.86 -24.69 0.75
C ASP A 87 -7.49 -25.22 -0.64
N ASP A 88 -8.05 -24.61 -1.70
CA ASP A 88 -7.82 -24.95 -3.10
C ASP A 88 -6.86 -23.95 -3.79
N ALA A 89 -6.25 -23.04 -3.01
CA ALA A 89 -5.37 -22.01 -3.55
C ALA A 89 -4.15 -22.62 -4.25
N THR A 90 -3.80 -22.07 -5.40
CA THR A 90 -2.56 -22.40 -6.09
C THR A 90 -1.36 -21.91 -5.29
N PHE A 91 -0.17 -22.43 -5.58
CA PHE A 91 1.06 -21.90 -4.98
C PHE A 91 1.22 -20.40 -5.27
N SER A 92 0.90 -19.95 -6.49
CA SER A 92 0.97 -18.54 -6.87
C SER A 92 -0.01 -17.69 -6.06
N GLY A 93 -1.28 -18.09 -5.99
CA GLY A 93 -2.29 -17.37 -5.22
C GLY A 93 -1.99 -17.33 -3.72
N SER A 94 -1.43 -18.42 -3.18
CA SER A 94 -0.95 -18.48 -1.79
C SER A 94 0.18 -17.50 -1.53
N MET A 95 1.21 -17.49 -2.40
CA MET A 95 2.32 -16.53 -2.29
C MET A 95 1.85 -15.10 -2.44
N HIS A 96 0.92 -14.83 -3.37
CA HIS A 96 0.32 -13.51 -3.54
C HIS A 96 -0.39 -13.05 -2.25
N SER A 97 -1.21 -13.92 -1.66
CA SER A 97 -1.96 -13.64 -0.44
C SER A 97 -1.04 -13.39 0.76
N ILE A 98 0.03 -14.18 0.90
CA ILE A 98 1.08 -13.94 1.89
C ILE A 98 1.72 -12.57 1.68
N GLY A 99 2.08 -12.24 0.43
CA GLY A 99 2.65 -10.93 0.08
C GLY A 99 1.72 -9.77 0.46
N ALA A 100 0.44 -9.86 0.10
CA ALA A 100 -0.57 -8.86 0.43
C ALA A 100 -0.76 -8.70 1.95
N MET A 101 -0.74 -9.79 2.71
CA MET A 101 -0.89 -9.76 4.18
C MET A 101 0.31 -9.13 4.91
N LEU A 102 1.47 -9.09 4.27
CA LEU A 102 2.67 -8.43 4.80
C LEU A 102 2.67 -6.92 4.58
N ASP A 103 1.73 -6.37 3.81
CA ASP A 103 1.64 -4.93 3.59
C ASP A 103 1.00 -4.21 4.79
N TYR A 104 1.87 -3.70 5.67
CA TYR A 104 1.52 -2.89 6.82
C TYR A 104 1.93 -1.42 6.61
N THR A 105 1.92 -0.94 5.37
CA THR A 105 2.24 0.44 5.03
C THR A 105 1.48 1.47 5.85
N PRO A 106 0.17 1.31 6.16
CA PRO A 106 -0.55 2.25 7.02
C PRO A 106 0.03 2.38 8.43
N ALA A 107 0.47 1.25 9.02
CA ALA A 107 1.12 1.25 10.33
C ALA A 107 2.50 1.92 10.25
N ALA A 108 3.31 1.56 9.26
CA ALA A 108 4.59 2.22 8.99
C ALA A 108 4.40 3.74 8.84
N ALA A 109 3.39 4.15 8.08
CA ALA A 109 3.07 5.53 7.80
C ALA A 109 2.81 6.32 9.08
N LEU A 110 2.05 5.76 10.02
CA LEU A 110 1.76 6.40 11.30
C LEU A 110 3.02 6.57 12.15
N PHE A 111 3.79 5.49 12.34
CA PHE A 111 5.02 5.52 13.13
C PHE A 111 6.06 6.48 12.57
N ILE A 112 6.26 6.47 11.26
CA ILE A 112 7.15 7.40 10.55
C ILE A 112 6.65 8.84 10.70
N SER A 113 5.36 9.09 10.50
CA SER A 113 4.78 10.44 10.59
C SER A 113 4.91 11.03 12.00
N LEU A 114 4.73 10.22 13.04
CA LEU A 114 4.96 10.60 14.43
C LEU A 114 6.43 10.92 14.73
N SER A 115 7.36 10.18 14.12
CA SER A 115 8.80 10.42 14.25
C SER A 115 9.24 11.69 13.53
N LEU A 116 8.94 11.79 12.23
CA LEU A 116 9.33 12.93 11.39
C LEU A 116 8.67 14.23 11.84
N GLY A 117 7.40 14.20 12.28
CA GLY A 117 6.68 15.37 12.76
C GLY A 117 7.25 16.03 14.02
N ARG A 118 8.30 15.46 14.64
CA ARG A 118 9.08 16.07 15.73
C ARG A 118 10.24 16.93 15.23
N LEU A 119 10.65 16.76 13.98
CA LEU A 119 11.78 17.47 13.37
C LEU A 119 11.31 18.82 12.81
N GLU A 120 12.13 19.86 12.99
CA GLU A 120 11.82 21.22 12.49
C GLU A 120 11.64 21.25 10.97
N ALA A 121 12.50 20.53 10.24
CA ALA A 121 12.44 20.41 8.78
C ALA A 121 11.12 19.82 8.26
N TRP A 122 10.37 19.11 9.11
CA TRP A 122 9.12 18.43 8.77
C TRP A 122 7.87 19.09 9.37
N ARG A 123 8.03 20.13 10.21
CA ARG A 123 6.92 20.91 10.79
C ARG A 123 5.93 21.43 9.75
N PRO A 124 6.34 21.96 8.57
CA PRO A 124 5.40 22.49 7.58
C PRO A 124 4.38 21.47 7.07
N VAL A 125 4.76 20.18 7.02
CA VAL A 125 3.90 19.10 6.50
C VAL A 125 3.36 18.17 7.60
N LYS A 126 3.69 18.43 8.88
CA LYS A 126 3.33 17.57 10.02
C LYS A 126 1.83 17.22 10.06
N LYS A 127 0.95 18.21 9.92
CA LYS A 127 -0.50 17.98 9.98
C LYS A 127 -0.95 17.07 8.85
N ALA A 128 -0.44 17.29 7.63
CA ALA A 128 -0.75 16.46 6.48
C ALA A 128 -0.25 15.02 6.68
N LEU A 129 0.97 14.83 7.20
CA LEU A 129 1.53 13.49 7.49
C LEU A 129 0.68 12.70 8.48
N ILE A 130 0.30 13.32 9.60
CA ILE A 130 -0.54 12.66 10.61
C ILE A 130 -1.94 12.39 10.05
N ALA A 131 -2.54 13.35 9.35
CA ALA A 131 -3.87 13.16 8.77
C ALA A 131 -3.90 12.04 7.72
N SER A 132 -2.92 12.00 6.80
CA SER A 132 -2.88 10.96 5.77
C SER A 132 -2.54 9.58 6.33
N SER A 133 -1.66 9.47 7.33
CA SER A 133 -1.39 8.18 7.99
C SER A 133 -2.57 7.67 8.82
N VAL A 134 -3.27 8.54 9.55
CA VAL A 134 -4.51 8.17 10.25
C VAL A 134 -5.59 7.75 9.25
N LEU A 135 -5.73 8.46 8.14
CA LEU A 135 -6.67 8.10 7.08
C LEU A 135 -6.34 6.73 6.48
N ALA A 136 -5.06 6.41 6.27
CA ALA A 136 -4.62 5.10 5.80
C ALA A 136 -4.94 3.99 6.81
N ILE A 137 -4.76 4.23 8.11
CA ILE A 137 -5.17 3.28 9.16
C ILE A 137 -6.68 3.05 9.14
N VAL A 138 -7.47 4.12 9.04
CA VAL A 138 -8.93 4.01 8.95
C VAL A 138 -9.35 3.25 7.70
N ALA A 139 -8.70 3.50 6.55
CA ALA A 139 -8.96 2.78 5.31
C ALA A 139 -8.61 1.29 5.43
N MET A 140 -7.49 0.97 6.09
CA MET A 140 -7.06 -0.41 6.35
C MET A 140 -8.06 -1.15 7.24
N LEU A 141 -8.49 -0.52 8.33
CA LEU A 141 -9.51 -1.10 9.22
C LEU A 141 -10.84 -1.28 8.49
N ALA A 142 -11.27 -0.29 7.70
CA ALA A 142 -12.49 -0.39 6.91
C ALA A 142 -12.41 -1.52 5.87
N PHE A 143 -11.26 -1.71 5.23
CA PHE A 143 -11.03 -2.83 4.31
C PHE A 143 -11.10 -4.19 5.03
N VAL A 144 -10.36 -4.35 6.14
CA VAL A 144 -10.34 -5.62 6.91
C VAL A 144 -11.74 -5.98 7.43
N LEU A 145 -12.50 -5.00 7.91
CA LEU A 145 -13.87 -5.21 8.40
C LEU A 145 -14.86 -5.59 7.29
N GLN A 146 -14.50 -5.45 6.02
CA GLN A 146 -15.31 -5.88 4.88
C GLN A 146 -14.95 -7.28 4.39
N ILE A 147 -13.86 -7.89 4.90
CA ILE A 147 -13.51 -9.25 4.54
C ILE A 147 -14.52 -10.22 5.19
N PRO A 148 -15.33 -10.94 4.39
CA PRO A 148 -16.35 -11.83 4.89
C PRO A 148 -15.71 -13.04 5.59
N GLN A 149 -16.24 -13.39 6.76
CA GLN A 149 -15.68 -14.45 7.61
C GLN A 149 -15.98 -15.86 7.08
N ASP A 150 -17.03 -15.99 6.27
CA ASP A 150 -17.41 -17.23 5.58
C ASP A 150 -16.65 -17.43 4.25
N GLY A 151 -15.75 -16.50 3.90
CA GLY A 151 -14.96 -16.52 2.67
C GLY A 151 -15.76 -16.25 1.39
N GLN A 152 -17.06 -15.93 1.49
CA GLN A 152 -17.91 -15.73 0.33
C GLN A 152 -17.91 -14.27 -0.10
N PHE A 153 -17.27 -13.98 -1.23
CA PHE A 153 -17.26 -12.65 -1.83
C PHE A 153 -18.38 -12.49 -2.86
N GLY A 154 -19.01 -11.33 -2.87
CA GLY A 154 -20.06 -10.99 -3.83
C GLY A 154 -20.51 -9.53 -3.72
N PRO A 155 -21.53 -9.12 -4.48
CA PRO A 155 -21.99 -7.72 -4.55
C PRO A 155 -22.43 -7.09 -3.22
N GLU A 156 -22.72 -7.90 -2.22
CA GLU A 156 -23.16 -7.45 -0.89
C GLU A 156 -22.01 -6.90 -0.02
N VAL A 157 -20.75 -7.27 -0.32
CA VAL A 157 -19.57 -6.72 0.37
C VAL A 157 -18.92 -5.62 -0.45
N ARG A 158 -18.21 -4.69 0.20
CA ARG A 158 -17.55 -3.56 -0.47
C ARG A 158 -16.02 -3.66 -0.45
N THR A 159 -15.50 -4.86 -0.31
CA THR A 159 -14.07 -5.11 -0.10
C THR A 159 -13.20 -4.54 -1.21
N GLY A 160 -13.64 -4.65 -2.47
CA GLY A 160 -12.98 -4.03 -3.61
C GLY A 160 -12.87 -2.51 -3.55
N LEU A 161 -13.94 -1.83 -3.11
CA LEU A 161 -13.99 -0.38 -2.97
C LEU A 161 -13.05 0.10 -1.86
N TYR A 162 -13.13 -0.52 -0.68
CA TYR A 162 -12.30 -0.15 0.45
C TYR A 162 -10.83 -0.50 0.23
N GLY A 163 -10.54 -1.61 -0.47
CA GLY A 163 -9.16 -1.97 -0.86
C GLY A 163 -8.56 -0.95 -1.83
N ARG A 164 -9.33 -0.49 -2.81
CA ARG A 164 -8.89 0.61 -3.71
C ARG A 164 -8.66 1.91 -2.94
N PHE A 165 -9.55 2.25 -2.02
CA PHE A 165 -9.40 3.44 -1.18
C PHE A 165 -8.15 3.36 -0.30
N LEU A 166 -7.86 2.20 0.29
CA LEU A 166 -6.64 1.93 1.04
C LEU A 166 -5.39 2.21 0.20
N ILE A 167 -5.26 1.59 -0.98
CA ILE A 167 -4.12 1.82 -1.88
C ILE A 167 -3.96 3.30 -2.25
N LEU A 168 -5.07 4.03 -2.48
CA LEU A 168 -5.01 5.47 -2.75
C LEU A 168 -4.44 6.26 -1.57
N THR A 169 -4.82 5.92 -0.34
CA THR A 169 -4.31 6.60 0.86
C THR A 169 -2.82 6.33 1.09
N GLU A 170 -2.35 5.11 0.80
CA GLU A 170 -0.93 4.75 0.87
C GLU A 170 -0.10 5.49 -0.16
N VAL A 171 -0.54 5.49 -1.42
CA VAL A 171 0.13 6.24 -2.49
C VAL A 171 0.16 7.73 -2.16
N ALA A 172 -0.92 8.31 -1.65
CA ALA A 172 -0.95 9.71 -1.23
C ALA A 172 0.06 10.00 -0.11
N TRP A 173 0.19 9.11 0.88
CA TRP A 173 1.18 9.24 1.95
C TRP A 173 2.62 9.13 1.41
N LEU A 174 2.90 8.14 0.56
CA LEU A 174 4.22 7.95 -0.06
C LEU A 174 4.64 9.18 -0.90
N LEU A 175 3.71 9.73 -1.70
CA LEU A 175 3.94 10.94 -2.48
C LEU A 175 4.21 12.16 -1.60
N LEU A 176 3.45 12.33 -0.51
CA LEU A 176 3.65 13.42 0.45
C LEU A 176 5.05 13.35 1.08
N VAL A 177 5.45 12.18 1.57
CA VAL A 177 6.77 11.99 2.19
C VAL A 177 7.89 12.14 1.17
N GLY A 178 7.78 11.48 0.01
CA GLY A 178 8.78 11.50 -1.04
C GLY A 178 9.01 12.90 -1.61
N SER A 179 7.92 13.65 -1.89
CA SER A 179 8.02 15.02 -2.42
C SER A 179 8.65 15.99 -1.41
N HIS A 180 8.31 15.86 -0.12
CA HIS A 180 8.91 16.70 0.93
C HIS A 180 10.38 16.34 1.18
N ALA A 181 10.72 15.05 1.21
CA ALA A 181 12.12 14.61 1.32
C ALA A 181 12.97 15.11 0.15
N ALA A 182 12.46 15.00 -1.08
CA ALA A 182 13.13 15.53 -2.27
C ALA A 182 13.31 17.06 -2.21
N LYS A 183 12.32 17.79 -1.67
CA LYS A 183 12.42 19.23 -1.46
C LYS A 183 13.53 19.58 -0.47
N LEU A 184 13.62 18.86 0.65
CA LEU A 184 14.67 19.07 1.65
C LEU A 184 16.06 18.81 1.07
N ALA A 185 16.23 17.70 0.34
CA ALA A 185 17.50 17.36 -0.29
C ALA A 185 18.00 18.45 -1.27
N ARG A 186 17.08 19.06 -2.03
CA ARG A 186 17.41 20.19 -2.94
C ARG A 186 17.81 21.47 -2.21
N LEU A 187 17.27 21.70 -1.01
CA LEU A 187 17.64 22.86 -0.21
C LEU A 187 19.03 22.69 0.41
N ASP A 188 19.39 21.46 0.77
CA ASP A 188 20.72 21.14 1.31
C ASP A 188 21.81 21.16 0.22
N SER A 189 21.50 20.76 -1.01
CA SER A 189 22.46 20.81 -2.13
C SER A 189 22.79 22.22 -2.64
N ASN A 190 21.96 23.21 -2.29
CA ASN A 190 22.10 24.61 -2.71
C ASN A 190 22.76 25.48 -1.63
N ARG A 191 23.22 24.88 -0.52
CA ARG A 191 23.97 25.53 0.56
C ARG A 191 25.44 25.19 0.46
#